data_AF-A0AAW4BL97-F1
#
_entry.id   AF-A0AAW4BL97-F1
#
_cell.length_a   1.000
_cell.length_b   1.000
_cell.length_c   1.000
_cell.angle_alpha   90.00
_cell.angle_beta   90.00
_cell.angle_gamma   90.00
#
_symmetry.space_group_name_H-M   'P 1'
#
loop_
_entity.id
_entity.type
_entity.pdbx_description
1 polymer ?
#
loop_
_entity_poly.entity_id
_entity_poly.type
_entity_poly.pdbx_seq_one_letter_code
_entity_poly.pdbx_strand_id
1 'polypeptide(L)'
;MSINNVGILWIDDPKGQNHIVKDGYICTGESPNDVKRVRLNSLSQQYIWITNLLPNRFKALGLGTQGCIKNSKFLGITLSNIAVELNLPEDLSEKLPVFYSVVKRIAEKIELELGVNLNNVEFVVQKNIHEKLFGYESLGRPTLDGVVNKSLNNAIANSMQKMQASTLRHHKHIHEIQSAKFSKVPYMLTLL
;
A
#
# COMPACT_ATOMS: atom_id res chain seq x y z
N MET A 1 3.03 -24.39 9.00
CA MET A 1 3.06 -23.19 8.15
C MET A 1 4.05 -22.22 8.77
N SER A 2 5.04 -21.74 8.01
CA SER A 2 5.93 -20.69 8.50
C SER A 2 5.15 -19.38 8.50
N ILE A 3 4.89 -18.82 9.67
CA ILE A 3 4.41 -17.44 9.79
C ILE A 3 5.57 -16.58 9.29
N ASN A 4 5.37 -15.85 8.19
CA ASN A 4 6.43 -14.98 7.71
C ASN A 4 6.64 -13.87 8.74
N ASN A 5 7.89 -13.64 9.13
CA ASN A 5 8.19 -12.55 10.05
C ASN A 5 7.96 -11.23 9.32
N VAL A 6 7.02 -10.41 9.78
CA VAL A 6 6.79 -9.07 9.20
C VAL A 6 7.56 -8.04 10.01
N GLY A 7 8.15 -7.05 9.34
CA GLY A 7 8.82 -5.92 9.96
C GLY A 7 8.42 -4.61 9.30
N ILE A 8 8.49 -3.51 10.04
CA ILE A 8 8.31 -2.17 9.48
C ILE A 8 9.68 -1.59 9.15
N LEU A 9 9.80 -1.00 7.96
CA LEU A 9 10.97 -0.25 7.52
C LEU A 9 10.56 1.19 7.19
N TRP A 10 10.83 2.11 8.09
CA TRP A 10 10.63 3.54 7.85
C TRP A 10 11.81 4.14 7.11
N ILE A 11 11.51 4.83 6.01
CA ILE A 11 12.49 5.55 5.21
C ILE A 11 12.12 7.02 5.23
N ASP A 12 13.06 7.85 5.67
CA ASP A 12 12.95 9.30 5.52
C ASP A 12 13.12 9.63 4.04
N ASP A 13 12.02 9.99 3.38
CA ASP A 13 12.02 10.33 1.96
C ASP A 13 12.73 11.69 1.76
N PRO A 14 13.93 11.73 1.13
CA PRO A 14 14.57 12.99 0.78
C PRO A 14 13.79 13.62 -0.37
N LYS A 15 12.79 14.45 -0.02
CA LYS A 15 11.93 15.13 -0.99
C LYS A 15 12.78 15.83 -2.05
N GLY A 16 12.60 15.45 -3.31
CA GLY A 16 13.22 16.13 -4.46
C GLY A 16 14.58 15.61 -4.92
N GLN A 17 15.15 14.58 -4.28
CA GLN A 17 16.42 13.99 -4.72
C GLN A 17 16.22 12.53 -5.18
N ASN A 18 16.69 12.20 -6.39
CA ASN A 18 16.78 10.83 -6.89
C ASN A 18 18.06 10.16 -6.39
N HIS A 19 18.27 10.17 -5.07
CA HIS A 19 19.38 9.47 -4.46
C HIS A 19 18.95 8.11 -3.97
N ILE A 20 19.82 7.12 -4.15
CA ILE A 20 19.63 5.78 -3.64
C ILE A 20 19.65 5.86 -2.11
N VAL A 21 18.55 5.45 -1.48
CA VAL A 21 18.45 5.36 -0.01
C VAL A 21 19.34 4.21 0.46
N LYS A 22 20.16 4.47 1.47
CA LYS A 22 21.08 3.48 2.04
C LYS A 22 20.69 3.02 3.45
N ASP A 23 19.94 3.86 4.17
CA ASP A 23 19.57 3.63 5.56
C ASP A 23 18.05 3.75 5.75
N GLY A 24 17.54 3.12 6.80
CA GLY A 24 16.17 3.31 7.28
C GLY A 24 16.08 2.97 8.76
N TYR A 25 14.90 3.15 9.34
CA TYR A 25 14.60 2.75 10.72
C TYR A 25 13.72 1.52 10.70
N ILE A 26 14.04 0.53 11.52
CA ILE A 26 13.28 -0.71 11.59
C ILE A 26 12.56 -0.85 12.92
N CYS A 27 11.43 -1.55 12.87
CA CYS A 27 10.69 -2.03 14.02
C CYS A 27 10.26 -3.48 13.76
N THR A 28 10.51 -4.36 14.73
CA THR A 28 10.19 -5.80 14.68
C THR A 28 9.53 -6.23 15.99
N GLY A 29 8.95 -7.43 16.01
CA GLY A 29 8.26 -7.95 17.20
C GLY A 29 9.15 -8.28 18.39
N GLU A 30 10.44 -8.49 18.16
CA GLU A 30 11.40 -8.79 19.23
C GLU A 30 11.69 -7.55 20.08
N SER A 31 11.56 -6.36 19.51
CA SER A 31 11.79 -5.08 20.20
C SER A 31 10.94 -3.97 19.56
N PRO A 32 9.61 -3.99 19.76
CA PRO A 32 8.70 -3.08 19.06
C PRO A 32 8.93 -1.61 19.43
N ASN A 33 9.45 -1.34 20.64
CA ASN A 33 9.72 0.00 21.15
C ASN A 33 11.15 0.50 20.85
N ASP A 34 12.01 -0.32 20.27
CA ASP A 34 13.42 0.00 20.03
C ASP A 34 13.63 0.33 18.54
N VAL A 35 13.50 1.61 18.22
CA VAL A 35 13.65 2.11 16.85
C VAL A 35 15.13 2.17 16.47
N LYS A 36 15.59 1.21 15.67
CA LYS A 36 16.99 1.12 15.24
C LYS A 36 17.18 1.62 13.83
N ARG A 37 18.16 2.50 13.64
CA ARG A 37 18.66 2.85 12.32
C ARG A 37 19.55 1.72 11.78
N VAL A 38 19.28 1.28 10.56
CA VAL A 38 20.00 0.18 9.91
C VAL A 38 20.29 0.50 8.45
N ARG A 39 21.33 -0.14 7.91
CA ARG A 39 21.60 -0.11 6.46
C ARG A 39 20.66 -1.07 5.74
N LEU A 40 20.13 -0.66 4.60
CA LEU A 40 19.20 -1.49 3.83
C LEU A 40 19.86 -2.81 3.36
N ASN A 41 21.16 -2.77 3.02
CA ASN A 41 21.90 -3.96 2.59
C ASN A 41 22.16 -4.97 3.72
N SER A 42 21.96 -4.60 4.99
CA SER A 42 22.10 -5.50 6.13
C SER A 42 20.78 -6.07 6.64
N LEU A 43 19.67 -5.83 5.94
CA LEU A 43 18.35 -6.33 6.34
C LEU A 43 18.29 -7.85 6.24
N SER A 44 17.76 -8.49 7.27
CA SER A 44 17.52 -9.94 7.27
C SER A 44 16.47 -10.30 6.22
N GLN A 45 16.78 -11.31 5.40
CA GLN A 45 15.86 -11.86 4.40
C GLN A 45 14.76 -12.72 5.01
N GLN A 46 14.84 -13.02 6.31
CA GLN A 46 13.80 -13.76 7.02
C GLN A 46 12.53 -12.93 7.25
N TYR A 47 12.63 -11.60 7.08
CA TYR A 47 11.50 -10.69 7.26
C TYR A 47 10.96 -10.17 5.93
N ILE A 48 9.64 -10.00 5.87
CA ILE A 48 8.97 -9.17 4.88
C ILE A 48 8.91 -7.74 5.44
N TRP A 49 9.71 -6.84 4.87
CA TRP A 49 9.82 -5.45 5.31
C TRP A 49 8.79 -4.57 4.61
N ILE A 50 7.82 -4.05 5.34
CA ILE A 50 6.81 -3.13 4.82
C ILE A 50 7.28 -1.69 5.02
N THR A 51 7.36 -0.93 3.92
CA THR A 51 7.83 0.47 3.97
C THR A 51 6.71 1.49 4.09
N ASN A 52 7.05 2.71 4.52
CA ASN A 52 6.16 3.88 4.46
C ASN A 52 6.01 4.48 3.04
N LEU A 53 6.80 4.03 2.06
CA LEU A 53 6.88 4.64 0.75
C LEU A 53 5.78 4.16 -0.22
N LEU A 54 5.17 5.09 -0.94
CA LEU A 54 4.22 4.78 -2.02
C LEU A 54 4.91 4.08 -3.20
N PRO A 55 4.20 3.25 -3.99
CA PRO A 55 4.79 2.46 -5.09
C PRO A 55 5.66 3.26 -6.07
N ASN A 56 5.24 4.48 -6.43
CA ASN A 56 5.99 5.33 -7.36
C ASN A 56 7.33 5.78 -6.76
N ARG A 57 7.34 6.20 -5.49
CA ARG A 57 8.56 6.61 -4.78
C ARG A 57 9.45 5.39 -4.49
N PHE A 58 8.86 4.28 -4.06
CA PHE A 58 9.56 3.02 -3.85
C PHE A 58 10.36 2.56 -5.07
N LYS A 59 9.77 2.65 -6.28
CA LYS A 59 10.47 2.37 -7.53
C LYS A 59 11.55 3.40 -7.84
N ALA A 60 11.26 4.69 -7.68
CA ALA A 60 12.21 5.78 -7.95
C ALA A 60 13.48 5.70 -7.08
N LEU A 61 13.36 5.18 -5.86
CA LEU A 61 14.49 5.00 -4.93
C LEU A 61 15.23 3.65 -5.12
N GLY A 62 14.86 2.84 -6.13
CA GLY A 62 15.56 1.59 -6.47
C GLY A 62 15.27 0.40 -5.55
N LEU A 63 14.34 0.53 -4.61
CA LEU A 63 14.06 -0.48 -3.58
C LEU A 63 13.38 -1.75 -4.13
N GLY A 64 12.80 -1.68 -5.32
CA GLY A 64 12.16 -2.83 -5.97
C GLY A 64 13.11 -3.98 -6.33
N THR A 65 14.42 -3.74 -6.28
CA THR A 65 15.45 -4.77 -6.48
C THR A 65 15.64 -5.68 -5.26
N GLN A 66 15.22 -5.24 -4.07
CA GLN A 66 15.39 -5.98 -2.82
C GLN A 66 14.10 -6.77 -2.52
N GLY A 67 14.10 -8.06 -2.84
CA GLY A 67 12.89 -8.90 -2.82
C GLY A 67 12.17 -9.00 -1.46
N CYS A 68 12.89 -8.82 -0.35
CA CYS A 68 12.33 -8.81 1.00
C CYS A 68 11.67 -7.48 1.39
N ILE A 69 11.91 -6.39 0.65
CA ILE A 69 11.30 -5.08 0.91
C ILE A 69 10.07 -4.90 0.03
N LYS A 70 8.96 -4.54 0.65
CA LYS A 70 7.69 -4.23 -0.03
C LYS A 70 7.31 -2.77 0.19
N ASN A 71 6.59 -2.22 -0.78
CA ASN A 71 6.07 -0.86 -0.68
C ASN A 71 4.90 -0.77 0.32
N SER A 72 4.51 0.45 0.65
CA SER A 72 3.42 0.74 1.59
C SER A 72 2.05 0.18 1.24
N LYS A 73 1.78 -0.24 -0.01
CA LYS A 73 0.48 -0.80 -0.40
C LYS A 73 0.47 -2.31 -0.43
N PHE A 74 1.56 -2.99 -0.07
CA PHE A 74 1.68 -4.43 -0.22
C PHE A 74 0.51 -5.22 0.39
N LEU A 75 0.08 -4.85 1.60
CA LEU A 75 -1.06 -5.46 2.28
C LEU A 75 -2.40 -4.81 1.97
N GLY A 76 -2.47 -3.90 0.99
CA GLY A 76 -3.67 -3.13 0.65
C GLY A 76 -3.97 -1.95 1.58
N ILE A 77 -3.09 -1.64 2.53
CA ILE A 77 -3.20 -0.51 3.47
C ILE A 77 -1.85 0.16 3.69
N THR A 78 -1.82 1.50 3.73
CA THR A 78 -0.60 2.27 4.00
C THR A 78 -0.46 2.63 5.47
N LEU A 79 0.79 2.80 5.94
CA LEU A 79 1.07 3.27 7.30
C LEU A 79 0.44 4.64 7.58
N SER A 80 0.40 5.52 6.57
CA SER A 80 -0.29 6.81 6.68
C SER A 80 -1.78 6.66 6.93
N ASN A 81 -2.43 5.66 6.32
CA ASN A 81 -3.83 5.39 6.63
C ASN A 81 -4.02 4.92 8.07
N ILE A 82 -3.14 4.03 8.56
CA ILE A 82 -3.17 3.57 9.96
C ILE A 82 -3.03 4.75 10.91
N ALA A 83 -2.10 5.66 10.64
CA ALA A 83 -1.88 6.85 11.47
C ALA A 83 -3.11 7.75 11.54
N VAL A 84 -3.78 7.98 10.40
CA VAL A 84 -4.99 8.81 10.34
C VAL A 84 -6.15 8.15 11.07
N GLU A 85 -6.39 6.86 10.82
CA GLU A 85 -7.55 6.15 11.38
C GLU A 85 -7.42 5.94 12.89
N LEU A 86 -6.21 5.72 13.40
CA LEU A 86 -5.96 5.58 14.84
C LEU A 86 -5.59 6.90 15.54
N ASN A 87 -5.63 8.03 14.83
CA ASN A 87 -5.26 9.35 15.34
C ASN A 87 -3.90 9.36 16.05
N LEU A 88 -2.88 8.77 15.41
CA LEU A 88 -1.55 8.61 16.00
C LEU A 88 -0.78 9.95 16.02
N PRO A 89 -0.01 10.21 17.10
CA PRO A 89 0.79 11.42 17.25
C PRO A 89 1.92 11.51 16.22
N GLU A 90 2.49 12.69 16.00
CA GLU A 90 3.50 12.86 14.97
C GLU A 90 4.79 12.07 15.22
N ASP A 91 5.10 11.79 16.49
CA ASP A 91 6.32 11.11 16.91
C ASP A 91 6.47 9.70 16.31
N LEU A 92 7.64 9.45 15.74
CA LEU A 92 7.95 8.18 15.07
C LEU A 92 8.13 7.04 16.07
N SER A 93 8.67 7.33 17.25
CA SER A 93 8.92 6.32 18.28
C SER A 93 7.63 5.78 18.88
N GLU A 94 6.59 6.62 18.96
CA GLU A 94 5.25 6.22 19.36
C GLU A 94 4.47 5.51 18.22
N LYS A 95 4.66 5.92 16.96
CA LYS A 95 3.96 5.33 15.79
C LYS A 95 4.44 3.94 15.41
N LEU A 96 5.75 3.71 15.40
CA LEU A 96 6.34 2.48 14.86
C LEU A 96 5.85 1.19 15.54
N PRO A 97 5.76 1.12 16.89
CA PRO A 97 5.19 -0.03 17.58
C PRO A 97 3.75 -0.30 17.17
N VAL A 98 2.94 0.76 16.99
CA VAL A 98 1.54 0.65 16.59
C VAL A 98 1.43 0.16 15.15
N PHE A 99 2.21 0.73 14.23
CA PHE A 99 2.29 0.27 12.84
C PHE A 99 2.67 -1.20 12.75
N TYR A 100 3.70 -1.63 13.49
CA TYR A 100 4.10 -3.02 13.56
C TYR A 100 2.94 -3.91 14.02
N SER A 101 2.29 -3.55 15.12
CA SER A 101 1.21 -4.35 15.71
C SER A 101 0.03 -4.52 14.75
N VAL A 102 -0.40 -3.44 14.10
CA VAL A 102 -1.48 -3.47 13.12
C VAL A 102 -1.11 -4.30 11.90
N VAL A 103 0.06 -4.04 11.32
CA VAL A 103 0.52 -4.72 10.11
C VAL A 103 0.75 -6.21 10.36
N LYS A 104 1.28 -6.59 11.53
CA LYS A 104 1.44 -7.99 11.94
C LYS A 104 0.10 -8.70 12.00
N ARG A 105 -0.89 -8.13 12.70
CA ARG A 105 -2.23 -8.74 12.81
C ARG A 105 -2.91 -8.90 11.46
N ILE A 106 -2.81 -7.90 10.59
CA ILE A 106 -3.35 -7.96 9.23
C ILE A 106 -2.66 -9.08 8.45
N ALA A 107 -1.32 -9.16 8.50
CA ALA A 107 -0.56 -10.20 7.82
C ALA A 107 -0.92 -11.61 8.34
N GLU A 108 -1.01 -11.79 9.65
CA GLU A 108 -1.41 -13.06 10.28
C GLU A 108 -2.81 -13.49 9.82
N LYS A 109 -3.79 -12.58 9.81
CA LYS A 109 -5.14 -12.91 9.31
C LYS A 109 -5.14 -13.24 7.82
N ILE A 110 -4.38 -12.52 7.01
CA ILE A 110 -4.25 -12.80 5.58
C ILE A 110 -3.63 -14.20 5.34
N GLU A 111 -2.61 -14.58 6.10
CA GLU A 111 -1.97 -15.90 5.94
C GLU A 111 -2.81 -17.04 6.52
N LEU A 112 -3.34 -16.87 7.74
CA LEU A 112 -4.02 -17.92 8.49
C LEU A 112 -5.48 -18.10 8.07
N GLU A 113 -6.23 -17.01 7.93
CA GLU A 113 -7.66 -17.06 7.65
C GLU A 113 -7.94 -17.08 6.14
N LEU A 114 -7.22 -16.27 5.36
CA LEU A 114 -7.43 -16.20 3.90
C LEU A 114 -6.55 -17.18 3.11
N GLY A 115 -5.52 -17.76 3.73
CA GLY A 115 -4.60 -18.70 3.08
C GLY A 115 -3.73 -18.07 1.99
N VAL A 116 -3.49 -16.76 2.06
CA VAL A 116 -2.69 -16.04 1.05
C VAL A 116 -1.22 -16.08 1.41
N ASN A 117 -0.38 -16.60 0.52
CA ASN A 117 1.07 -16.63 0.70
C ASN A 117 1.71 -15.25 0.44
N LEU A 118 2.23 -14.60 1.48
CA LEU A 118 2.87 -13.28 1.41
C LEU A 118 4.28 -13.28 0.78
N ASN A 119 4.86 -14.45 0.50
CA ASN A 119 6.13 -14.53 -0.25
C ASN A 119 5.96 -14.25 -1.76
N ASN A 120 4.72 -14.18 -2.24
CA ASN A 120 4.42 -13.85 -3.63
C ASN A 120 4.67 -12.36 -3.97
N VAL A 121 4.64 -12.05 -5.26
CA VAL A 121 4.70 -10.67 -5.75
C VAL A 121 3.44 -9.89 -5.35
N GLU A 122 3.59 -8.59 -5.10
CA GLU A 122 2.52 -7.70 -4.60
C GLU A 122 1.20 -7.86 -5.37
N PHE A 123 1.26 -7.87 -6.70
CA PHE A 123 0.07 -8.01 -7.53
C PHE A 123 -0.70 -9.30 -7.25
N VAL A 124 0.01 -10.42 -7.08
CA VAL A 124 -0.59 -11.72 -6.77
C VAL A 124 -1.16 -11.73 -5.36
N VAL A 125 -0.44 -11.16 -4.39
CA VAL A 125 -0.91 -11.04 -3.00
C VAL A 125 -2.20 -10.23 -2.94
N GLN A 126 -2.22 -9.02 -3.52
CA GLN A 126 -3.41 -8.17 -3.53
C GLN A 126 -4.58 -8.80 -4.29
N LYS A 127 -4.31 -9.47 -5.42
CA LYS A 127 -5.32 -10.20 -6.19
C LYS A 127 -5.95 -11.30 -5.33
N ASN A 128 -5.13 -12.13 -4.69
CA ASN A 128 -5.60 -13.25 -3.86
C ASN A 128 -6.36 -12.75 -2.63
N ILE A 129 -5.91 -11.67 -1.99
CA ILE A 129 -6.64 -11.05 -0.87
C ILE A 129 -8.02 -10.59 -1.36
N HIS A 130 -8.07 -9.88 -2.49
CA HIS A 130 -9.33 -9.40 -3.06
C HIS A 130 -10.28 -10.55 -3.42
N GLU A 131 -9.77 -11.60 -4.06
CA GLU A 131 -10.55 -12.80 -4.39
C GLU A 131 -11.16 -13.46 -3.16
N LYS A 132 -10.39 -13.57 -2.08
CA LYS A 132 -10.85 -14.20 -0.83
C LYS A 132 -11.89 -13.35 -0.10
N LEU A 133 -11.74 -12.03 -0.16
CA LEU A 133 -12.58 -11.11 0.59
C LEU A 133 -13.90 -10.77 -0.12
N PHE A 134 -13.91 -10.73 -1.45
CA PHE A 134 -15.08 -10.33 -2.22
C PHE A 134 -15.67 -11.47 -3.08
N GLY A 135 -15.01 -12.63 -3.13
CA GLY A 135 -15.43 -13.78 -3.94
C GLY A 135 -15.07 -13.65 -5.42
N TYR A 136 -15.08 -14.78 -6.15
CA TYR A 136 -14.78 -14.79 -7.59
C TYR A 136 -15.84 -14.04 -8.42
N GLU A 137 -17.08 -13.97 -7.94
CA GLU A 137 -18.19 -13.29 -8.61
C GLU A 137 -18.03 -11.77 -8.62
N SER A 138 -17.28 -11.18 -7.67
CA SER A 138 -16.97 -9.73 -7.68
C SER A 138 -15.82 -9.37 -8.62
N LEU A 139 -15.00 -10.34 -9.04
CA LEU A 139 -14.01 -10.16 -10.12
C LEU A 139 -14.64 -10.11 -11.50
N GLY A 140 -15.95 -10.41 -11.59
CA GLY A 140 -16.83 -9.83 -12.59
C GLY A 140 -16.88 -8.31 -12.42
N ARG A 141 -15.73 -7.63 -12.53
CA ARG A 141 -15.71 -6.24 -12.92
C ARG A 141 -16.59 -6.17 -14.17
N PRO A 142 -17.46 -5.16 -14.30
CA PRO A 142 -18.11 -4.91 -15.57
C PRO A 142 -16.98 -4.79 -16.60
N THR A 143 -16.80 -5.81 -17.43
CA THR A 143 -16.02 -5.66 -18.64
C THR A 143 -16.69 -4.55 -19.41
N LEU A 144 -15.89 -3.64 -19.97
CA LEU A 144 -16.39 -2.65 -20.92
C LEU A 144 -17.13 -3.30 -22.10
N ASP A 145 -16.96 -4.61 -22.28
CA ASP A 145 -17.73 -5.44 -23.18
C ASP A 145 -19.05 -5.88 -22.56
N GLY A 146 -20.13 -5.24 -23.01
CA GLY A 146 -21.42 -5.93 -23.16
C GLY A 146 -22.68 -5.14 -22.84
N VAL A 147 -22.60 -3.99 -22.17
CA VAL A 147 -23.80 -3.21 -21.82
C VAL A 147 -23.61 -1.74 -22.16
N VAL A 148 -24.56 -1.19 -22.92
CA VAL A 148 -24.63 0.24 -23.28
C VAL A 148 -24.89 1.07 -22.02
N ASN A 149 -23.84 1.34 -21.24
CA ASN A 149 -23.92 2.11 -20.02
C ASN A 149 -23.56 3.57 -20.31
N LYS A 150 -24.54 4.47 -20.20
CA LYS A 150 -24.36 5.91 -20.40
C LYS A 150 -23.21 6.49 -19.56
N SER A 151 -23.00 5.96 -18.36
CA SER A 151 -21.91 6.38 -17.47
C SER A 151 -20.53 5.97 -18.01
N LEU A 152 -20.45 4.85 -18.72
CA LEU A 152 -19.23 4.34 -19.34
C LEU A 152 -18.88 5.13 -20.61
N ASN A 153 -19.89 5.40 -21.45
CA ASN A 153 -19.72 6.29 -22.59
C ASN A 153 -19.30 7.70 -22.15
N ASN A 154 -19.86 8.20 -21.06
CA ASN A 154 -19.44 9.46 -20.45
C ASN A 154 -18.01 9.37 -19.90
N ALA A 155 -17.60 8.26 -19.29
CA ALA A 155 -16.23 8.06 -18.80
C ALA A 155 -15.20 7.96 -19.95
N ILE A 156 -15.54 7.27 -21.05
CA ILE A 156 -14.74 7.19 -22.26
C ILE A 156 -14.63 8.58 -22.91
N ALA A 157 -15.76 9.29 -23.06
CA ALA A 157 -15.78 10.65 -23.60
C ALA A 157 -14.94 11.60 -22.73
N ASN A 158 -15.04 11.50 -21.40
CA ASN A 158 -14.23 12.28 -20.47
C ASN A 158 -12.73 11.92 -20.55
N SER A 159 -12.38 10.65 -20.74
CA SER A 159 -10.99 10.23 -20.96
C SER A 159 -10.45 10.71 -22.31
N MET A 160 -11.25 10.63 -23.38
CA MET A 160 -10.88 11.14 -24.70
C MET A 160 -10.74 12.66 -24.70
N GLN A 161 -11.65 13.38 -24.04
CA GLN A 161 -11.53 14.82 -23.82
C GLN A 161 -10.28 15.16 -22.99
N LYS A 162 -9.93 14.36 -21.97
CA LYS A 162 -8.69 14.55 -21.20
C LYS A 162 -7.44 14.29 -22.05
N MET A 163 -7.46 13.31 -22.95
CA MET A 163 -6.35 13.08 -23.89
C MET A 163 -6.21 14.23 -24.88
N GLN A 164 -7.31 14.73 -25.44
CA GLN A 164 -7.34 15.88 -26.35
C GLN A 164 -6.99 17.20 -25.65
N ALA A 165 -7.37 17.37 -24.38
CA ALA A 165 -7.02 18.51 -23.54
C ALA A 165 -5.56 18.46 -23.06
N SER A 166 -4.92 17.28 -23.04
CA SER A 166 -3.48 17.17 -22.70
C SER A 166 -2.57 17.79 -23.76
N THR A 167 -3.04 17.91 -25.01
CA THR A 167 -2.35 18.61 -26.10
C THR A 167 -2.47 20.14 -26.03
N LEU A 168 -3.42 20.68 -25.25
CA LEU A 168 -3.68 22.12 -25.14
C LEU A 168 -3.60 22.52 -23.66
N ARG A 169 -2.37 22.78 -23.22
CA ARG A 169 -1.90 23.46 -21.98
C ARG A 169 -2.90 23.78 -20.86
N HIS A 170 -2.38 23.60 -19.64
CA HIS A 170 -2.54 24.48 -18.48
C HIS A 170 -3.86 25.28 -18.38
N HIS A 171 -4.81 24.79 -17.59
CA HIS A 171 -5.38 25.53 -16.46
C HIS A 171 -6.34 24.66 -15.65
N LYS A 172 -6.19 24.77 -14.32
CA LYS A 172 -7.06 24.15 -13.31
C LYS A 172 -8.37 24.90 -13.26
N HIS A 173 -9.48 24.17 -13.41
CA HIS A 173 -10.71 24.47 -12.67
C HIS A 173 -11.27 23.13 -12.18
N ILE A 174 -11.08 22.88 -10.88
CA ILE A 174 -11.65 21.72 -10.20
C ILE A 174 -13.01 22.17 -9.71
N HIS A 175 -14.07 21.79 -10.41
CA HIS A 175 -15.41 21.75 -9.82
C HIS A 175 -15.56 20.43 -9.08
N GLU A 176 -16.04 20.52 -7.84
CA GLU A 176 -16.20 19.43 -6.89
C GLU A 176 -17.05 18.30 -7.48
N ILE A 177 -16.37 17.20 -7.86
CA ILE A 177 -17.03 15.91 -7.99
C ILE A 177 -17.06 15.31 -6.58
N GLN A 178 -18.20 15.46 -5.89
CA GLN A 178 -18.49 14.64 -4.70
C GLN A 178 -18.75 13.20 -5.16
N SER A 179 -17.67 12.42 -5.23
CA SER A 179 -17.76 10.97 -5.22
C SER A 179 -18.47 10.54 -3.93
N ALA A 180 -19.49 9.67 -4.07
CA ALA A 180 -20.09 8.96 -2.95
C ALA A 180 -18.98 8.23 -2.20
N LYS A 181 -18.50 8.82 -1.11
CA LYS A 181 -17.41 8.27 -0.31
C LYS A 181 -17.95 7.03 0.39
N PHE A 182 -17.58 5.87 -0.13
CA PHE A 182 -17.47 4.66 0.68
C PHE A 182 -16.65 4.98 1.94
N SER A 183 -16.93 4.26 3.04
CA SER A 183 -16.17 4.38 4.29
C SER A 183 -14.68 4.59 4.00
N LYS A 184 -14.12 5.71 4.49
CA LYS A 184 -12.71 6.06 4.27
C LYS A 184 -11.74 5.11 4.98
N VAL A 185 -12.26 4.30 5.91
CA VAL A 185 -11.49 3.27 6.60
C VAL A 185 -10.96 2.32 5.53
N PRO A 186 -9.63 2.19 5.37
CA PRO A 186 -9.08 1.21 4.45
C PRO A 186 -9.65 -0.15 4.82
N TYR A 187 -10.31 -0.81 3.87
CA TYR A 187 -11.02 -2.06 4.11
C TYR A 187 -10.16 -3.12 4.83
N MET A 188 -8.84 -3.10 4.67
CA MET A 188 -7.94 -3.99 5.42
C MET A 188 -7.96 -3.78 6.94
N LEU A 189 -8.34 -2.61 7.45
CA LEU A 189 -8.55 -2.41 8.88
C LEU A 189 -9.80 -3.12 9.39
N THR A 190 -10.79 -3.43 8.54
CA THR A 190 -11.94 -4.25 8.98
C THR A 190 -11.54 -5.69 9.25
N LEU A 191 -10.33 -6.08 8.85
CA LEU A 191 -9.77 -7.37 9.21
C LEU A 191 -9.27 -7.39 10.64
N LEU A 192 -9.04 -6.26 11.35
CA LEU A 192 -8.56 -6.28 12.73
C LEU A 192 -9.65 -6.70 13.71
#